data_AF-A0A929PI96-F1
#
_entry.id   AF-A0A929PI96-F1
#
_cell.length_a   1.000
_cell.length_b   1.000
_cell.length_c   1.000
_cell.angle_alpha   90.00
_cell.angle_beta   90.00
_cell.angle_gamma   90.00
#
_symmetry.space_group_name_H-M   'P 1'
#
loop_
_entity.id
_entity.type
_entity.pdbx_description
1 polymer ?
#
loop_
_entity_poly.entity_id
_entity_poly.type
_entity_poly.pdbx_seq_one_letter_code
_entity_poly.pdbx_strand_id
1 'polypeptide(L)'
;MKVAIIGANGQLGSDLVKVLGEEAIPLTRRDLDVTDLECLGILNELKPEVIINTAAYVRVDDAEVEVEKAFQVNAIGALNIAKACNEIDAVNVY
;
A
#
# COMPACT_ATOMS: atom_id res chain seq x y z
N MET A 1 -16.55 5.59 6.01
CA MET A 1 -16.01 4.60 5.06
C MET A 1 -14.70 4.11 5.64
N LYS A 2 -14.30 2.85 5.46
CA LYS A 2 -12.97 2.40 5.92
C LYS A 2 -11.95 2.46 4.79
N VAL A 3 -10.88 3.25 4.98
CA VAL A 3 -9.84 3.48 3.97
C VAL A 3 -8.51 2.96 4.49
N ALA A 4 -7.97 1.90 3.88
CA ALA A 4 -6.63 1.44 4.18
C ALA A 4 -5.59 2.33 3.46
N ILE A 5 -4.62 2.85 4.22
CA ILE A 5 -3.53 3.66 3.70
C ILE A 5 -2.24 2.84 3.83
N ILE A 6 -1.76 2.29 2.73
CA ILE A 6 -0.51 1.52 2.70
C ILE A 6 0.66 2.48 2.49
N GLY A 7 1.76 2.28 3.23
CA GLY A 7 2.85 3.26 3.29
C GLY A 7 2.51 4.47 4.16
N ALA A 8 1.66 4.29 5.19
CA ALA A 8 1.08 5.35 6.00
C ALA A 8 2.08 6.31 6.69
N ASN A 9 3.35 5.92 6.82
CA ASN A 9 4.41 6.76 7.39
C ASN A 9 5.22 7.54 6.34
N GLY A 10 4.91 7.38 5.05
CA GLY A 10 5.44 8.21 3.97
C GLY A 10 4.81 9.60 3.93
N GLN A 11 5.31 10.49 3.09
CA GLN A 11 4.85 11.88 3.02
C GLN A 11 3.33 11.97 2.76
N LEU A 12 2.87 11.42 1.62
CA LEU A 12 1.46 11.41 1.27
C LEU A 12 0.63 10.56 2.26
N GLY A 13 1.10 9.37 2.61
CA GLY A 13 0.39 8.49 3.55
C GLY A 13 0.09 9.17 4.89
N SER A 14 1.08 9.88 5.46
CA SER A 14 0.91 10.56 6.75
C SER A 14 -0.07 11.73 6.68
N ASP A 15 -0.12 12.43 5.56
CA ASP A 15 -1.06 13.53 5.36
C ASP A 15 -2.49 13.01 5.10
N LEU A 16 -2.65 11.92 4.35
CA LEU A 16 -3.94 11.25 4.18
C LEU A 16 -4.51 10.75 5.52
N VAL A 17 -3.67 10.14 6.37
CA VAL A 17 -4.09 9.69 7.71
C VAL A 17 -4.59 10.86 8.55
N LYS A 18 -3.91 12.03 8.52
CA LYS A 18 -4.38 13.22 9.24
C LYS A 18 -5.71 13.75 8.71
N VAL A 19 -5.90 13.76 7.39
CA VAL A 19 -7.10 14.29 6.74
C VAL A 19 -8.31 13.38 6.95
N LEU A 20 -8.12 12.06 6.85
CA LEU A 20 -9.18 11.07 6.98
C LEU A 20 -9.54 10.74 8.44
N GLY A 21 -8.63 10.97 9.39
CA GLY A 21 -8.89 10.78 10.82
C GLY A 21 -9.30 9.34 11.15
N GLU A 22 -10.48 9.17 11.77
CA GLU A 22 -10.99 7.86 12.21
C GLU A 22 -11.35 6.91 11.06
N GLU A 23 -11.49 7.42 9.84
CA GLU A 23 -11.77 6.61 8.64
C GLU A 23 -10.51 5.90 8.11
N ALA A 24 -9.32 6.39 8.48
CA ALA A 24 -8.05 5.82 8.03
C ALA A 24 -7.67 4.58 8.85
N ILE A 25 -7.28 3.53 8.14
CA ILE A 25 -6.55 2.39 8.68
C ILE A 25 -5.09 2.53 8.21
N PRO A 26 -4.20 3.10 9.04
CA PRO A 26 -2.80 3.29 8.66
C PRO A 26 -2.07 1.95 8.67
N LEU A 27 -1.45 1.59 7.53
CA LEU A 27 -0.59 0.42 7.40
C LEU A 27 0.81 0.87 6.96
N THR A 28 1.78 0.70 7.84
CA THR A 28 3.20 0.90 7.52
C THR A 28 3.79 -0.37 6.91
N ARG A 29 5.04 -0.29 6.42
CA ARG A 29 5.74 -1.48 5.89
C ARG A 29 5.86 -2.63 6.91
N ARG A 30 5.79 -2.34 8.21
CA ARG A 30 5.82 -3.38 9.26
C ARG A 30 4.50 -4.13 9.38
N ASP A 31 3.40 -3.46 9.03
CA ASP A 31 2.05 -4.03 9.10
C ASP A 31 1.73 -4.75 7.79
N LEU A 32 2.15 -4.17 6.66
CA LEU A 32 1.95 -4.71 5.33
C LEU A 32 3.12 -4.30 4.42
N ASP A 33 3.94 -5.27 4.02
CA ASP A 33 4.92 -5.09 2.95
C ASP A 33 4.31 -5.51 1.61
N VAL A 34 4.24 -4.59 0.64
CA VAL A 34 3.60 -4.83 -0.65
C VAL A 34 4.28 -5.93 -1.46
N THR A 35 5.56 -6.23 -1.17
CA THR A 35 6.30 -7.29 -1.86
C THR A 35 6.04 -8.67 -1.28
N ASP A 36 5.46 -8.77 -0.09
CA ASP A 36 5.22 -10.03 0.61
C ASP A 36 3.73 -10.39 0.57
N LEU A 37 3.40 -11.47 -0.15
CA LEU A 37 2.02 -11.95 -0.29
C LEU A 37 1.42 -12.40 1.04
N GLU A 38 2.23 -12.90 1.98
CA GLU A 38 1.72 -13.38 3.27
C GLU A 38 1.20 -12.20 4.12
N CYS A 39 1.89 -11.06 4.08
CA CYS A 39 1.47 -9.86 4.80
C CYS A 39 0.18 -9.22 4.25
N LEU A 40 -0.26 -9.57 3.03
CA LEU A 40 -1.49 -9.01 2.44
C LEU A 40 -2.76 -9.61 3.04
N GLY A 41 -2.66 -10.74 3.76
CA GLY A 41 -3.79 -11.37 4.44
C GLY A 41 -4.54 -10.44 5.39
N ILE A 42 -3.85 -9.44 5.95
CA ILE A 42 -4.45 -8.41 6.80
C ILE A 42 -5.58 -7.63 6.10
N LEU A 43 -5.50 -7.44 4.77
CA LEU A 43 -6.54 -6.74 4.01
C LEU A 43 -7.85 -7.53 3.97
N ASN A 44 -7.78 -8.86 3.95
CA ASN A 44 -8.93 -9.76 4.02
C ASN A 44 -9.62 -9.71 5.39
N GLU A 45 -8.86 -9.47 6.46
CA GLU A 45 -9.38 -9.33 7.81
C GLU A 45 -10.01 -7.94 8.04
N LEU A 46 -9.32 -6.89 7.58
CA LEU A 46 -9.75 -5.51 7.77
C LEU A 46 -10.95 -5.12 6.90
N LYS A 47 -11.06 -5.72 5.70
CA LYS A 47 -12.09 -5.45 4.68
C LYS A 47 -12.37 -3.95 4.47
N PRO A 48 -11.35 -3.14 4.13
CA PRO A 48 -11.57 -1.74 3.79
C PRO A 48 -12.41 -1.61 2.51
N GLU A 49 -13.16 -0.52 2.39
CA GLU A 49 -13.93 -0.18 1.19
C GLU A 49 -13.02 0.42 0.11
N VAL A 50 -11.93 1.08 0.53
CA VAL A 50 -10.94 1.71 -0.34
C VAL A 50 -9.54 1.38 0.15
N ILE A 51 -8.64 1.06 -0.78
CA ILE A 51 -7.21 0.88 -0.50
C ILE A 51 -6.43 1.93 -1.30
N ILE A 52 -5.68 2.77 -0.59
CA ILE A 52 -4.77 3.76 -1.18
C ILE A 52 -3.33 3.28 -0.97
N ASN A 53 -2.66 2.91 -2.07
CA ASN A 53 -1.28 2.48 -2.02
C ASN A 53 -0.33 3.67 -2.19
N THR A 54 0.26 4.13 -1.08
CA THR A 54 1.32 5.16 -1.10
C THR A 54 2.73 4.59 -0.94
N ALA A 55 2.86 3.26 -0.90
CA ALA A 55 4.17 2.60 -0.82
C ALA A 55 4.85 2.59 -2.20
N ALA A 56 6.04 3.18 -2.27
CA ALA A 56 6.85 3.22 -3.47
C ALA A 56 8.35 3.28 -3.14
N TYR A 57 9.14 2.74 -4.05
CA TYR A 57 10.56 2.99 -4.16
C TYR A 57 10.78 4.30 -4.93
N VAL A 58 11.10 5.38 -4.22
CA VAL A 58 11.14 6.75 -4.76
C VAL A 58 12.54 7.32 -5.00
N ARG A 59 13.59 6.57 -4.66
CA ARG A 59 14.99 7.01 -4.88
C ARG A 59 15.38 6.73 -6.33
N VAL A 60 15.12 7.70 -7.21
CA VAL A 60 15.29 7.55 -8.67
C VAL A 60 16.70 7.12 -9.04
N ASP A 61 17.73 7.77 -8.49
CA ASP A 61 19.13 7.43 -8.78
C ASP A 61 19.45 5.97 -8.38
N ASP A 62 18.96 5.53 -7.22
CA ASP A 62 19.17 4.16 -6.76
C ASP A 62 18.35 3.16 -7.60
N ALA A 63 17.22 3.56 -8.19
CA ALA A 63 16.38 2.66 -8.99
C ALA A 63 17.08 2.20 -10.28
N GLU A 64 18.02 2.98 -10.81
CA GLU A 64 18.85 2.62 -11.96
C GLU A 64 19.86 1.50 -11.62
N VAL A 65 20.20 1.34 -10.33
CA VAL A 65 21.16 0.33 -9.85
C VAL A 65 20.45 -0.85 -9.19
N GLU A 66 19.49 -0.57 -8.30
CA GLU A 66 18.66 -1.54 -7.59
C GLU A 66 17.38 -1.88 -8.38
N VAL A 67 17.50 -2.15 -9.68
CA VAL A 67 16.37 -2.34 -10.61
C VAL A 67 15.37 -3.38 -10.11
N GLU A 68 15.86 -4.53 -9.64
CA GLU A 68 15.00 -5.61 -9.13
C GLU A 68 14.15 -5.13 -7.96
N LYS A 69 14.73 -4.39 -7.02
CA LYS A 69 14.03 -3.89 -5.83
C LYS A 69 13.03 -2.79 -6.18
N ALA A 70 13.39 -1.89 -7.09
CA ALA A 70 12.46 -0.89 -7.62
C ALA A 70 11.27 -1.57 -8.29
N PHE A 71 11.50 -2.61 -9.09
CA PHE A 71 10.45 -3.37 -9.76
C PHE A 71 9.59 -4.17 -8.77
N GLN A 72 10.19 -4.81 -7.77
CA GLN A 72 9.46 -5.53 -6.72
C GLN A 72 8.48 -4.61 -5.99
N VAL A 73 8.91 -3.40 -5.60
CA VAL A 73 8.02 -2.47 -4.87
C VAL A 73 7.00 -1.82 -5.82
N ASN A 74 7.48 -1.19 -6.90
CA ASN A 74 6.65 -0.30 -7.71
C ASN A 74 5.74 -1.02 -8.69
N ALA A 75 6.12 -2.21 -9.18
CA ALA A 75 5.34 -2.98 -10.13
C ALA A 75 4.69 -4.21 -9.48
N ILE A 76 5.48 -5.08 -8.87
CA ILE A 76 4.94 -6.30 -8.23
C ILE A 76 4.10 -5.94 -7.01
N GLY A 77 4.56 -5.02 -6.18
CA GLY A 77 3.79 -4.53 -5.04
C GLY A 77 2.46 -3.89 -5.44
N ALA A 78 2.47 -3.08 -6.50
CA ALA A 78 1.24 -2.51 -7.06
C ALA A 78 0.26 -3.60 -7.54
N LEU A 79 0.76 -4.60 -8.28
CA LEU A 79 -0.02 -5.73 -8.75
C LEU A 79 -0.64 -6.52 -7.60
N ASN A 80 0.14 -6.75 -6.54
CA ASN A 80 -0.30 -7.45 -5.36
C ASN A 80 -1.48 -6.73 -4.67
N ILE A 81 -1.38 -5.41 -4.50
CA ILE A 81 -2.48 -4.62 -3.93
C ILE A 81 -3.71 -4.63 -4.85
N ALA A 82 -3.53 -4.50 -6.15
CA ALA A 82 -4.64 -4.57 -7.10
C ALA A 82 -5.39 -5.91 -7.02
N LYS A 83 -4.66 -7.03 -6.88
CA LYS A 83 -5.26 -8.35 -6.67
C LYS A 83 -6.03 -8.42 -5.35
N ALA A 84 -5.42 -7.96 -4.25
CA ALA A 84 -6.09 -7.94 -2.95
C ALA A 84 -7.37 -7.10 -2.97
N CYS A 85 -7.37 -5.93 -3.64
CA CYS A 85 -8.57 -5.12 -3.84
C CYS A 85 -9.68 -5.90 -4.55
N ASN A 86 -9.34 -6.60 -5.64
CA ASN A 86 -10.29 -7.39 -6.41
C ASN A 86 -10.85 -8.58 -5.62
N GLU A 87 -10.04 -9.21 -4.76
CA GLU A 87 -10.48 -10.32 -3.90
C GLU A 87 -11.53 -9.90 -2.87
N ILE A 88 -11.45 -8.67 -2.37
CA ILE A 88 -12.34 -8.15 -1.32
C ILE A 88 -13.37 -7.13 -1.81
N ASP A 89 -13.43 -6.88 -3.13
CA ASP A 89 -14.30 -5.88 -3.77
C ASP A 89 -14.08 -4.45 -3.25
N ALA A 90 -12.82 -4.07 -3.04
CA ALA A 90 -12.43 -2.72 -2.63
C ALA A 90 -12.02 -1.83 -3.82
N VAL A 91 -12.24 -0.53 -3.68
CA VAL A 91 -11.73 0.47 -4.64
C VAL A 91 -10.21 0.56 -4.52
N ASN A 92 -9.51 0.38 -5.64
CA ASN A 92 -8.06 0.51 -5.72
C ASN A 92 -7.66 1.94 -6.14
N VAL A 93 -6.84 2.60 -5.33
CA VAL A 93 -6.17 3.87 -5.65
C VAL A 93 -4.66 3.64 -5.67
N TYR A 94 -4.07 3.80 -6.85
CA TYR A 94 -2.63 3.66 -7.11
C TYR A 94 -2.05 5.01 -7.52
#